data_AF-A0A9W6T7R8-F1
#
_entry.id   AF-A0A9W6T7R8-F1
#
_cell.length_a   1.000
_cell.length_b   1.000
_cell.length_c   1.000
_cell.angle_alpha   90.00
_cell.angle_beta   90.00
_cell.angle_gamma   90.00
#
_symmetry.space_group_name_H-M   'P 1'
#
loop_
_entity.id
_entity.type
_entity.pdbx_description
1 polymer ?
#
loop_
_entity_poly.entity_id
_entity_poly.type
_entity_poly.pdbx_seq_one_letter_code
_entity_poly.pdbx_strand_id
1 'polypeptide(L)'
;MLTDQSLKNDWDVLIGHFLGVDHCGHRYGPQHFAMKQKLNQMNKVVQDVIDSLDDDTMLIVFGDHGMDPVGNHGGESVDEIESTIFMYSKTPYFGRLDDSVYDITNAGKNYRKINQIDLVPTMSFLLGMPIPFNSLGSPIDEVFLGLNNNNYEQLAKLDHITSGQIQSFRQKTPSLANNEEINDMFSELSNEWLKTISNNNNNEIEKTDAFKEYILKSRKYQSVSLEECKNLWARFDLLSISIGIIITFVALLLLIIYSKLIPSVVVAQLNPQFLSSTVALLFVYGIIFASFCNVIKPEGLPLTWGLLLATAIAIVNGILAPVMNRFSVPWLIAQVQENLIQNGWTYFALVIILLHSVIFTSNSFIIWEDKIVTFWLSTFGFCAVFKSFQKKDMADKLIGVYHSSIFIILTRLASTIRYCREEQGEKCQSNFNFSFWSVGLLYITAYLLPLIINYFYKITSSYEGAASLWISKTLRSLMFLIAIMWTLEYVEQDSFINENYSIPHDSLKSIRITIARIVIGASLIAGTIGWSMGPLCIRLDVTKPEATETTDSSSGNTNNSAKIP
;
A
#
# COMPACT_ATOMS: atom_id res chain seq x y z
N MET A 1 -3.60 -7.36 -40.32
CA MET A 1 -4.43 -6.25 -39.80
C MET A 1 -4.29 -5.04 -40.70
N LEU A 2 -3.12 -4.38 -40.80
CA LEU A 2 -2.91 -3.28 -41.76
C LEU A 2 -3.06 -3.68 -43.25
N THR A 3 -2.76 -4.94 -43.58
CA THR A 3 -2.90 -5.49 -44.95
C THR A 3 -4.26 -6.12 -45.23
N ASP A 4 -5.12 -6.22 -44.22
CA ASP A 4 -6.45 -6.82 -44.35
C ASP A 4 -7.46 -5.72 -44.68
N GLN A 5 -7.85 -5.63 -45.95
CA GLN A 5 -8.78 -4.61 -46.44
C GLN A 5 -10.15 -4.66 -45.75
N SER A 6 -10.53 -5.80 -45.15
CA SER A 6 -11.82 -5.92 -44.45
C SER A 6 -11.87 -5.18 -43.12
N LEU A 7 -10.72 -4.83 -42.53
CA LEU A 7 -10.60 -4.18 -41.23
C LEU A 7 -10.21 -2.69 -41.33
N LYS A 8 -10.07 -2.14 -42.54
CA LYS A 8 -9.52 -0.78 -42.74
C LYS A 8 -10.41 0.36 -42.20
N ASN A 9 -11.68 0.10 -41.91
CA ASN A 9 -12.65 1.11 -41.46
C ASN A 9 -13.14 0.92 -40.01
N ASP A 10 -12.57 -0.02 -39.26
CA ASP A 10 -13.10 -0.41 -37.94
C ASP A 10 -12.33 0.20 -36.74
N TRP A 11 -11.27 0.98 -36.99
CA TRP A 11 -10.41 1.51 -35.92
C TRP A 11 -9.79 2.87 -36.28
N ASP A 12 -9.75 3.78 -35.29
CA ASP A 12 -9.03 5.06 -35.37
C ASP A 12 -7.60 4.96 -34.80
N VAL A 13 -7.33 3.94 -33.97
CA VAL A 13 -6.04 3.71 -33.31
C VAL A 13 -5.71 2.22 -33.32
N LEU A 14 -4.48 1.89 -33.74
CA LEU A 14 -3.91 0.55 -33.67
C LEU A 14 -2.63 0.57 -32.81
N ILE A 15 -2.57 -0.27 -31.79
CA ILE A 15 -1.40 -0.39 -30.91
C ILE A 15 -0.74 -1.75 -31.11
N GLY A 16 0.53 -1.73 -31.55
CA GLY A 16 1.38 -2.92 -31.63
C GLY A 16 2.45 -2.90 -30.55
N HIS A 17 2.56 -3.97 -29.76
CA HIS A 17 3.55 -4.10 -28.69
C HIS A 17 4.51 -5.27 -28.99
N PHE A 18 5.81 -5.01 -28.92
CA PHE A 18 6.86 -5.97 -29.26
C PHE A 18 7.83 -6.19 -28.09
N LEU A 19 7.92 -7.42 -27.59
CA LEU A 19 8.83 -7.81 -26.50
C LEU A 19 10.24 -8.21 -26.96
N GLY A 20 10.47 -8.27 -28.27
CA GLY A 20 11.64 -8.94 -28.84
C GLY A 20 12.98 -8.28 -28.48
N VAL A 21 13.02 -6.95 -28.42
CA VAL A 21 14.23 -6.17 -28.07
C VAL A 21 14.54 -6.31 -26.59
N ASP A 22 13.54 -6.11 -25.73
CA ASP A 22 13.65 -6.28 -24.28
C ASP A 22 14.16 -7.68 -23.90
N HIS A 23 13.50 -8.74 -24.39
CA HIS A 23 13.93 -10.13 -24.13
C HIS A 23 15.37 -10.40 -24.60
N CYS A 24 15.79 -9.80 -25.71
CA CYS A 24 17.16 -9.93 -26.21
C CYS A 24 18.15 -9.19 -25.28
N GLY A 25 17.75 -8.04 -24.77
CA GLY A 25 18.49 -7.23 -23.79
C GLY A 25 18.73 -8.02 -22.51
N HIS A 26 17.66 -8.52 -21.87
CA HIS A 26 17.76 -9.36 -20.67
C HIS A 26 18.62 -10.60 -20.85
N ARG A 27 18.52 -11.26 -22.01
CA ARG A 27 19.21 -12.53 -22.23
C ARG A 27 20.69 -12.35 -22.52
N TYR A 28 21.08 -11.33 -23.27
CA TYR A 28 22.41 -11.22 -23.86
C TYR A 28 23.14 -9.91 -23.55
N GLY A 29 22.44 -8.89 -23.07
CA GLY A 29 22.93 -7.52 -22.91
C GLY A 29 22.80 -6.68 -24.20
N PRO A 30 22.74 -5.35 -24.08
CA PRO A 30 22.48 -4.45 -25.21
C PRO A 30 23.62 -4.42 -26.25
N GLN A 31 24.86 -4.71 -25.86
CA GLN A 31 26.02 -4.69 -26.77
C GLN A 31 26.28 -6.03 -27.50
N HIS A 32 25.45 -7.04 -27.27
CA HIS A 32 25.65 -8.36 -27.87
C HIS A 32 25.23 -8.42 -29.35
N PHE A 33 25.90 -9.24 -30.17
CA PHE A 33 25.60 -9.33 -31.61
C PHE A 33 24.14 -9.74 -31.92
N ALA A 34 23.52 -10.50 -31.02
CA ALA A 34 22.10 -10.87 -31.12
C ALA A 34 21.17 -9.64 -31.04
N MET A 35 21.55 -8.62 -30.26
CA MET A 35 20.80 -7.36 -30.19
C MET A 35 20.76 -6.68 -31.55
N LYS A 36 21.92 -6.61 -32.25
CA LYS A 36 21.97 -6.08 -33.63
C LYS A 36 21.03 -6.83 -34.57
N GLN A 37 21.00 -8.16 -34.51
CA GLN A 37 20.09 -8.97 -35.32
C GLN A 37 18.63 -8.67 -35.00
N LYS A 38 18.29 -8.54 -33.72
CA LYS A 38 16.93 -8.21 -33.27
C LYS A 38 16.51 -6.79 -33.68
N LEU A 39 17.40 -5.81 -33.56
CA LEU A 39 17.16 -4.44 -34.02
C LEU A 39 16.95 -4.37 -35.53
N ASN A 40 17.74 -5.13 -36.32
CA ASN A 40 17.51 -5.25 -37.77
C ASN A 40 16.15 -5.86 -38.10
N GLN A 41 15.70 -6.86 -37.32
CA GLN A 41 14.36 -7.42 -37.46
C GLN A 41 13.28 -6.35 -37.18
N MET A 42 13.43 -5.59 -36.09
CA MET A 42 12.47 -4.52 -35.76
C MET A 42 12.48 -3.41 -36.79
N ASN A 43 13.65 -3.02 -37.31
CA ASN A 43 13.75 -2.06 -38.39
C ASN A 43 12.99 -2.53 -39.64
N LYS A 44 13.07 -3.83 -39.98
CA LYS A 44 12.30 -4.38 -41.11
C LYS A 44 10.80 -4.31 -40.85
N VAL A 45 10.34 -4.62 -39.63
CA VAL A 45 8.93 -4.47 -39.25
C VAL A 45 8.47 -3.02 -39.41
N VAL A 46 9.25 -2.04 -38.93
CA VAL A 46 8.92 -0.62 -39.07
C VAL A 46 8.83 -0.21 -40.55
N GLN A 47 9.77 -0.67 -41.38
CA GLN A 47 9.73 -0.45 -42.84
C GLN A 47 8.46 -1.04 -43.47
N ASP A 48 8.12 -2.28 -43.16
CA ASP A 48 6.94 -2.95 -43.71
C ASP A 48 5.63 -2.25 -43.28
N VAL A 49 5.59 -1.71 -42.06
CA VAL A 49 4.47 -0.87 -41.60
C VAL A 49 4.41 0.42 -42.40
N ILE A 50 5.52 1.15 -42.52
CA ILE A 50 5.61 2.39 -43.30
C ILE A 50 5.13 2.19 -44.74
N ASP A 51 5.59 1.11 -45.40
CA ASP A 51 5.21 0.78 -46.78
C ASP A 51 3.70 0.49 -46.91
N SER A 52 3.06 0.05 -45.82
CA SER A 52 1.63 -0.27 -45.76
C SER A 52 0.75 0.90 -45.33
N LEU A 53 1.32 2.02 -44.85
CA LEU A 53 0.56 3.20 -44.43
C LEU A 53 -0.09 3.89 -45.63
N ASP A 54 -1.32 4.36 -45.42
CA ASP A 54 -1.96 5.35 -46.29
C ASP A 54 -1.50 6.77 -45.95
N ASP A 55 -2.05 7.75 -46.68
CA ASP A 55 -1.59 9.14 -46.64
C ASP A 55 -2.13 9.92 -45.41
N ASP A 56 -3.13 9.38 -44.71
CA ASP A 56 -3.84 10.01 -43.59
C ASP A 56 -3.53 9.36 -42.23
N THR A 57 -2.70 8.31 -42.19
CA THR A 57 -2.30 7.62 -40.95
C THR A 57 -0.90 8.05 -40.49
N MET A 58 -0.77 8.37 -39.19
CA MET A 58 0.51 8.60 -38.53
C MET A 58 1.01 7.34 -37.81
N LEU A 59 2.28 7.02 -37.98
CA LEU A 59 3.00 6.00 -37.21
C LEU A 59 3.81 6.64 -36.10
N ILE A 60 3.63 6.16 -34.87
CA ILE A 60 4.44 6.51 -33.71
C ILE A 60 5.11 5.23 -33.20
N VAL A 61 6.44 5.19 -33.23
CA VAL A 61 7.26 4.10 -32.69
C VAL A 61 8.00 4.64 -31.49
N PHE A 62 7.80 4.04 -30.32
CA PHE A 62 8.49 4.44 -29.10
C PHE A 62 8.74 3.24 -28.18
N GLY A 63 9.70 3.38 -27.27
CA GLY A 63 9.91 2.43 -26.18
C GLY A 63 9.44 3.01 -24.84
N ASP A 64 9.11 2.14 -23.91
CA ASP A 64 8.75 2.47 -22.52
C ASP A 64 9.98 2.74 -21.65
N HIS A 65 11.09 2.06 -21.88
CA HIS A 65 12.34 2.25 -21.15
C HIS A 65 13.58 1.94 -21.99
N GLY A 66 14.74 2.30 -21.46
CA GLY A 66 16.04 1.87 -21.96
C GLY A 66 16.52 0.59 -21.27
N MET A 67 17.83 0.35 -21.28
CA MET A 67 18.43 -0.86 -20.69
C MET A 67 19.85 -0.55 -20.25
N ASP A 68 20.20 -0.98 -19.04
CA ASP A 68 21.56 -0.86 -18.54
C ASP A 68 22.56 -1.76 -19.32
N PRO A 69 23.88 -1.56 -19.16
CA PRO A 69 24.88 -2.36 -19.86
C PRO A 69 24.87 -3.87 -19.53
N VAL A 70 24.30 -4.29 -18.41
CA VAL A 70 24.20 -5.71 -18.03
C VAL A 70 22.90 -6.37 -18.49
N GLY A 71 22.02 -5.61 -19.15
CA GLY A 71 20.76 -6.10 -19.67
C GLY A 71 19.64 -6.07 -18.63
N ASN A 72 19.63 -5.13 -17.70
CA ASN A 72 18.54 -4.92 -16.76
C ASN A 72 17.94 -3.51 -16.89
N HIS A 73 16.77 -3.30 -16.31
CA HIS A 73 16.10 -1.99 -16.27
C HIS A 73 15.24 -1.84 -15.00
N GLY A 74 14.70 -0.63 -14.80
CA GLY A 74 13.86 -0.30 -13.64
C GLY A 74 14.59 0.51 -12.55
N GLY A 75 15.86 0.84 -12.77
CA GLY A 75 16.63 1.81 -11.99
C GLY A 75 16.44 3.24 -12.47
N GLU A 76 17.37 4.10 -12.05
CA GLU A 76 17.37 5.55 -12.29
C GLU A 76 18.49 6.02 -13.22
N SER A 77 19.26 5.09 -13.80
CA SER A 77 20.36 5.47 -14.69
C SER A 77 19.82 6.05 -15.99
N VAL A 78 20.60 6.94 -16.61
CA VAL A 78 20.24 7.59 -17.88
C VAL A 78 19.91 6.53 -18.95
N ASP A 79 20.70 5.46 -19.02
CA ASP A 79 20.52 4.37 -19.98
C ASP A 79 19.21 3.59 -19.76
N GLU A 80 18.63 3.61 -18.55
CA GLU A 80 17.38 2.92 -18.23
C GLU A 80 16.15 3.83 -18.40
N ILE A 81 16.26 5.12 -18.09
CA ILE A 81 15.14 6.07 -18.16
C ILE A 81 14.97 6.68 -19.57
N GLU A 82 16.04 6.75 -20.36
CA GLU A 82 15.97 7.23 -21.74
C GLU A 82 15.51 6.12 -22.70
N SER A 83 14.63 6.50 -23.62
CA SER A 83 14.08 5.64 -24.64
C SER A 83 13.99 6.40 -25.96
N THR A 84 13.62 5.71 -27.03
CA THR A 84 13.48 6.30 -28.36
C THR A 84 12.03 6.66 -28.65
N ILE A 85 11.82 7.73 -29.42
CA ILE A 85 10.57 8.03 -30.10
C ILE A 85 10.86 8.39 -31.57
N PHE A 86 10.03 7.88 -32.46
CA PHE A 86 10.06 8.13 -33.89
C PHE A 86 8.62 8.31 -34.37
N MET A 87 8.35 9.47 -34.98
CA MET A 87 7.05 9.78 -35.58
C MET A 87 7.20 9.91 -37.08
N TYR A 88 6.26 9.31 -37.82
CA TYR A 88 6.27 9.29 -39.27
C TYR A 88 4.85 9.46 -39.81
N SER A 89 4.73 10.26 -40.85
CA SER A 89 3.55 10.36 -41.68
C SER A 89 4.00 10.40 -43.13
N LYS A 90 3.23 9.76 -44.01
CA LYS A 90 3.52 9.71 -45.44
C LYS A 90 3.31 11.07 -46.09
N THR A 91 2.25 11.76 -45.67
CA THR A 91 2.04 13.18 -45.98
C THR A 91 2.91 14.01 -45.04
N PRO A 92 3.88 14.79 -45.57
CA PRO A 92 4.73 15.62 -44.74
C PRO A 92 3.89 16.65 -43.95
N TYR A 93 4.05 16.66 -42.63
CA TYR A 93 3.31 17.57 -41.74
C TYR A 93 4.16 18.14 -40.60
N PHE A 94 5.13 17.38 -40.09
CA PHE A 94 5.98 17.80 -38.98
C PHE A 94 6.81 19.03 -39.34
N GLY A 95 6.90 19.96 -38.39
CA GLY A 95 7.92 20.99 -38.37
C GLY A 95 9.27 20.42 -37.94
N ARG A 96 10.29 21.28 -37.99
CA ARG A 96 11.67 20.97 -37.62
C ARG A 96 12.26 22.13 -36.84
N LEU A 97 12.76 21.86 -35.64
CA LEU A 97 13.45 22.87 -34.83
C LEU A 97 14.82 23.21 -35.45
N ASP A 98 15.57 24.09 -34.79
CA ASP A 98 16.93 24.43 -35.21
C ASP A 98 17.83 23.18 -35.29
N ASP A 99 18.61 23.04 -36.36
CA ASP A 99 19.40 21.83 -36.60
C ASP A 99 20.41 21.53 -35.48
N SER A 100 20.80 22.52 -34.67
CA SER A 100 21.70 22.31 -33.52
C SER A 100 21.14 21.38 -32.45
N VAL A 101 19.82 21.20 -32.35
CA VAL A 101 19.21 20.29 -31.36
C VAL A 101 19.19 18.83 -31.81
N TYR A 102 19.47 18.53 -33.08
CA TYR A 102 19.46 17.17 -33.62
C TYR A 102 20.88 16.59 -33.72
N ASP A 103 21.65 16.71 -32.63
CA ASP A 103 23.03 16.22 -32.54
C ASP A 103 23.07 14.70 -32.33
N ILE A 104 23.40 13.95 -33.38
CA ILE A 104 23.56 12.49 -33.35
C ILE A 104 24.96 12.03 -32.89
N THR A 105 25.90 12.96 -32.65
CA THR A 105 27.22 12.59 -32.15
C THR A 105 27.15 12.07 -30.72
N ASN A 106 28.19 11.36 -30.26
CA ASN A 106 28.22 10.77 -28.91
C ASN A 106 26.96 9.98 -28.56
N ALA A 107 26.47 9.15 -29.49
CA ALA A 107 25.26 8.36 -29.36
C ALA A 107 23.98 9.17 -29.06
N GLY A 108 23.91 10.42 -29.53
CA GLY A 108 22.73 11.27 -29.33
C GLY A 108 22.62 11.87 -27.93
N LYS A 109 23.72 11.94 -27.16
CA LYS A 109 23.71 12.49 -25.80
C LYS A 109 23.07 13.89 -25.70
N ASN A 110 23.30 14.71 -26.72
CA ASN A 110 22.76 16.08 -26.83
C ASN A 110 21.60 16.18 -27.83
N TYR A 111 21.08 15.05 -28.33
CA TYR A 111 19.93 15.04 -29.20
C TYR A 111 18.69 15.57 -28.45
N ARG A 112 17.78 16.18 -29.18
CA ARG A 112 16.49 16.71 -28.72
C ARG A 112 15.75 15.68 -27.85
N LYS A 113 15.47 16.04 -26.58
CA LYS A 113 14.78 15.17 -25.59
C LYS A 113 13.40 15.68 -25.21
N ILE A 114 12.40 14.81 -25.22
CA ILE A 114 11.06 15.07 -24.65
C ILE A 114 10.86 14.21 -23.40
N ASN A 115 9.89 14.56 -22.56
CA ASN A 115 9.41 13.63 -21.54
C ASN A 115 8.43 12.63 -22.16
N GLN A 116 8.40 11.39 -21.67
CA GLN A 116 7.42 10.40 -22.16
C GLN A 116 5.97 10.86 -21.97
N ILE A 117 5.70 11.62 -20.89
CA ILE A 117 4.38 12.18 -20.61
C ILE A 117 3.91 13.20 -21.65
N ASP A 118 4.82 13.77 -22.46
CA ASP A 118 4.52 14.73 -23.52
C ASP A 118 3.76 14.07 -24.69
N LEU A 119 3.85 12.74 -24.81
CA LEU A 119 3.08 11.97 -25.78
C LEU A 119 1.57 12.08 -25.53
N VAL A 120 1.15 12.16 -24.26
CA VAL A 120 -0.27 12.16 -23.88
C VAL A 120 -1.03 13.37 -24.44
N PRO A 121 -0.67 14.64 -24.13
CA PRO A 121 -1.38 15.78 -24.70
C PRO A 121 -1.19 15.87 -26.22
N THR A 122 -0.05 15.42 -26.75
CA THR A 122 0.20 15.38 -28.20
C THR A 122 -0.80 14.47 -28.91
N MET A 123 -0.98 13.24 -28.43
CA MET A 123 -1.98 12.31 -29.00
C MET A 123 -3.41 12.80 -28.78
N SER A 124 -3.73 13.37 -27.62
CA SER A 124 -5.05 13.97 -27.39
C SER A 124 -5.39 15.01 -28.46
N PHE A 125 -4.46 15.92 -28.77
CA PHE A 125 -4.68 16.93 -29.79
C PHE A 125 -4.75 16.36 -31.21
N LEU A 126 -3.92 15.37 -31.55
CA LEU A 126 -3.97 14.70 -32.85
C LEU A 126 -5.30 13.96 -33.08
N LEU A 127 -5.87 13.37 -32.02
CA LEU A 127 -7.14 12.64 -32.07
C LEU A 127 -8.37 13.53 -31.86
N GLY A 128 -8.21 14.82 -31.59
CA GLY A 128 -9.32 15.72 -31.26
C GLY A 128 -10.00 15.41 -29.92
N MET A 129 -9.26 14.79 -28.99
CA MET A 129 -9.74 14.32 -27.70
C MET A 129 -9.31 15.27 -26.57
N PRO A 130 -10.05 15.34 -25.46
CA PRO A 130 -9.60 16.07 -24.27
C PRO A 130 -8.33 15.43 -23.69
N ILE A 131 -7.46 16.27 -23.11
CA ILE A 131 -6.28 15.81 -22.39
C ILE A 131 -6.74 15.04 -21.12
N PRO A 132 -6.25 13.81 -20.87
CA PRO A 132 -6.51 13.09 -19.63
C PRO A 132 -6.26 13.94 -18.40
N PHE A 133 -7.17 13.86 -17.42
CA PHE A 133 -7.22 14.80 -16.31
C PHE A 133 -5.92 14.91 -15.48
N ASN A 134 -5.20 13.80 -15.32
CA ASN A 134 -3.95 13.73 -14.56
C ASN A 134 -2.68 13.85 -15.43
N SER A 135 -2.81 14.22 -16.71
CA SER A 135 -1.66 14.51 -17.56
C SER A 135 -0.91 15.75 -17.06
N LEU A 136 0.41 15.67 -17.05
CA LEU A 136 1.32 16.77 -16.74
C LEU A 136 2.30 17.06 -17.89
N GLY A 137 2.06 16.41 -19.04
CA GLY A 137 2.89 16.56 -20.23
C GLY A 137 2.64 17.85 -20.98
N SER A 138 3.50 18.08 -21.95
CA SER A 138 3.58 19.25 -22.81
C SER A 138 3.41 18.82 -24.28
N PRO A 139 2.67 19.55 -25.15
CA PRO A 139 2.63 19.22 -26.58
C PRO A 139 4.02 19.15 -27.20
N ILE A 140 4.28 18.21 -28.11
CA ILE A 140 5.57 18.14 -28.82
C ILE A 140 5.57 19.18 -29.95
N ASP A 141 6.51 20.13 -29.90
CA ASP A 141 6.54 21.30 -30.80
C ASP A 141 6.56 20.91 -32.28
N GLU A 142 7.43 19.97 -32.66
CA GLU A 142 7.59 19.50 -34.04
C GLU A 142 6.30 18.98 -34.65
N VAL A 143 5.38 18.46 -33.84
CA VAL A 143 4.09 17.94 -34.31
C VAL A 143 3.16 19.07 -34.76
N PHE A 144 3.25 20.26 -34.16
CA PHE A 144 2.26 21.33 -34.37
C PHE A 144 2.80 22.58 -35.06
N LEU A 145 4.11 22.68 -35.29
CA LEU A 145 4.75 23.81 -35.98
C LEU A 145 4.47 23.86 -37.49
N GLY A 146 4.10 22.73 -38.09
CA GLY A 146 3.88 22.59 -39.53
C GLY A 146 5.18 22.65 -40.36
N LEU A 147 5.11 22.27 -41.63
CA LEU A 147 6.28 22.16 -42.53
C LEU A 147 7.16 23.41 -42.63
N ASN A 148 6.55 24.60 -42.52
CA ASN A 148 7.24 25.88 -42.66
C ASN A 148 7.66 26.49 -41.31
N ASN A 149 7.49 25.76 -40.19
CA ASN A 149 7.81 26.22 -38.84
C ASN A 149 7.18 27.57 -38.47
N ASN A 150 5.94 27.80 -38.89
CA ASN A 150 5.27 29.10 -38.74
C ASN A 150 3.96 29.02 -37.95
N ASN A 151 3.48 27.83 -37.58
CA ASN A 151 2.23 27.65 -36.84
C ASN A 151 2.37 27.90 -35.32
N TYR A 152 3.14 28.92 -34.93
CA TYR A 152 3.30 29.32 -33.52
C TYR A 152 1.98 29.72 -32.88
N GLU A 153 1.05 30.32 -33.64
CA GLU A 153 -0.30 30.62 -33.13
C GLU A 153 -1.05 29.34 -32.71
N GLN A 154 -0.95 28.26 -33.50
CA GLN A 154 -1.58 26.99 -33.16
C GLN A 154 -0.91 26.38 -31.92
N LEU A 155 0.41 26.29 -31.91
CA LEU A 155 1.16 25.74 -30.77
C LEU A 155 0.86 26.51 -29.48
N ALA A 156 0.78 27.84 -29.53
CA ALA A 156 0.39 28.68 -28.40
C ALA A 156 -1.03 28.36 -27.88
N LYS A 157 -2.00 28.12 -28.77
CA LYS A 157 -3.36 27.69 -28.38
C LYS A 157 -3.34 26.34 -27.66
N LEU A 158 -2.57 25.38 -28.17
CA LEU A 158 -2.44 24.05 -27.56
C LEU A 158 -1.77 24.13 -26.18
N ASP A 159 -0.76 24.99 -26.05
CA ASP A 159 -0.10 25.28 -24.79
C ASP A 159 -1.02 25.95 -23.77
N HIS A 160 -1.86 26.88 -24.22
CA HIS A 160 -2.87 27.50 -23.37
C HIS A 160 -3.84 26.46 -22.80
N ILE A 161 -4.35 25.57 -23.65
CA ILE A 161 -5.27 24.48 -23.25
C ILE A 161 -4.58 23.53 -22.26
N THR A 162 -3.34 23.14 -22.56
CA THR A 162 -2.54 22.24 -21.71
C THR A 162 -2.29 22.86 -20.33
N SER A 163 -1.85 24.12 -20.29
CA SER A 163 -1.63 24.85 -19.04
C SER A 163 -2.92 25.00 -18.24
N GLY A 164 -4.07 25.24 -18.89
CA GLY A 164 -5.37 25.27 -18.24
C GLY A 164 -5.78 23.91 -17.64
N GLN A 165 -5.52 22.80 -18.34
CA GLN A 165 -5.77 21.46 -17.82
C GLN A 165 -4.87 21.16 -16.61
N ILE A 166 -3.58 21.45 -16.69
CA ILE A 166 -2.63 21.29 -15.57
C ILE A 166 -3.08 22.12 -14.37
N GLN A 167 -3.50 23.37 -14.58
CA GLN A 167 -4.02 24.20 -13.48
C GLN A 167 -5.27 23.59 -12.85
N SER A 168 -6.20 23.09 -13.66
CA SER A 168 -7.41 22.43 -13.14
C SER A 168 -7.07 21.20 -12.30
N PHE A 169 -6.09 20.41 -12.75
CA PHE A 169 -5.56 19.27 -12.00
C PHE A 169 -4.95 19.70 -10.66
N ARG A 170 -4.11 20.75 -10.67
CA ARG A 170 -3.48 21.31 -9.47
C ARG A 170 -4.52 21.81 -8.46
N GLN A 171 -5.52 22.56 -8.90
CA GLN A 171 -6.58 23.11 -8.03
C GLN A 171 -7.43 22.02 -7.38
N LYS A 172 -7.66 20.90 -8.07
CA LYS A 172 -8.40 19.75 -7.53
C LYS A 172 -7.54 18.82 -6.67
N THR A 173 -6.23 19.01 -6.66
CA THR A 173 -5.29 18.21 -5.87
C THR A 173 -4.94 18.95 -4.58
N PRO A 174 -5.38 18.51 -3.39
CA PRO A 174 -5.23 19.27 -2.15
C PRO A 174 -3.78 19.67 -1.79
N SER A 175 -2.80 18.83 -2.15
CA SER A 175 -1.38 19.11 -1.91
C SER A 175 -0.79 20.18 -2.85
N LEU A 176 -1.45 20.49 -3.95
CA LEU A 176 -0.98 21.42 -4.99
C LEU A 176 -1.78 22.73 -5.01
N ALA A 177 -3.04 22.69 -4.57
CA ALA A 177 -4.01 23.78 -4.72
C ALA A 177 -3.57 25.10 -4.08
N ASN A 178 -2.83 25.04 -2.96
CA ASN A 178 -2.44 26.20 -2.16
C ASN A 178 -1.06 26.78 -2.50
N ASN A 179 -0.42 26.34 -3.60
CA ASN A 179 0.87 26.89 -4.02
C ASN A 179 0.65 28.23 -4.75
N GLU A 180 0.70 29.34 -4.00
CA GLU A 180 0.46 30.70 -4.50
C GLU A 180 1.41 31.09 -5.62
N GLU A 181 2.71 30.78 -5.52
CA GLU A 181 3.71 31.12 -6.54
C GLU A 181 3.35 30.57 -7.93
N ILE A 182 3.02 29.27 -8.02
CA ILE A 182 2.68 28.64 -9.29
C ILE A 182 1.29 29.09 -9.78
N ASN A 183 0.35 29.35 -8.86
CA ASN A 183 -0.97 29.87 -9.20
C ASN A 183 -0.89 31.30 -9.74
N ASP A 184 0.01 32.13 -9.20
CA ASP A 184 0.29 33.48 -9.68
C ASP A 184 0.95 33.42 -11.06
N MET A 185 1.91 32.52 -11.29
CA MET A 185 2.46 32.25 -12.62
C MET A 185 1.38 31.90 -13.65
N PHE A 186 0.39 31.07 -13.28
CA PHE A 186 -0.74 30.77 -14.16
C PHE A 186 -1.64 31.98 -14.43
N SER A 187 -1.86 32.81 -13.40
CA SER A 187 -2.68 34.02 -13.51
C SER A 187 -2.00 35.05 -14.44
N GLU A 188 -0.70 35.23 -14.31
CA GLU A 188 0.12 36.04 -15.23
C GLU A 188 0.07 35.48 -16.66
N LEU A 189 0.25 34.17 -16.82
CA LEU A 189 0.15 33.49 -18.12
C LEU A 189 -1.24 33.69 -18.76
N SER A 190 -2.30 33.63 -17.97
CA SER A 190 -3.68 33.85 -18.44
C SER A 190 -3.90 35.28 -18.92
N ASN A 191 -3.37 36.27 -18.19
CA ASN A 191 -3.41 37.67 -18.60
C ASN A 191 -2.59 37.92 -19.88
N GLU A 192 -1.44 37.27 -19.99
CA GLU A 192 -0.59 37.36 -21.17
C GLU A 192 -1.29 36.77 -22.41
N TRP A 193 -1.96 35.62 -22.26
CA TRP A 193 -2.76 35.03 -23.32
C TRP A 193 -3.78 36.01 -23.89
N LEU A 194 -4.54 36.68 -23.00
CA LEU A 194 -5.53 37.69 -23.40
C LEU A 194 -4.91 38.82 -24.21
N LYS A 195 -3.73 39.32 -23.79
CA LYS A 195 -3.00 40.35 -24.55
C LYS A 195 -2.58 39.82 -25.93
N THR A 196 -1.98 38.63 -25.99
CA THR A 196 -1.50 38.01 -27.23
C THR A 196 -2.62 37.81 -28.25
N ILE A 197 -3.80 37.33 -27.83
CA ILE A 197 -4.94 37.13 -28.74
C ILE A 197 -5.67 38.42 -29.11
N SER A 198 -5.64 39.44 -28.23
CA SER A 198 -6.24 40.76 -28.49
C SER A 198 -5.36 41.67 -29.34
N ASN A 199 -4.13 41.26 -29.63
CA ASN A 199 -3.18 42.04 -30.39
C ASN A 199 -3.63 42.16 -31.86
N ASN A 200 -4.18 43.33 -32.21
CA ASN A 200 -4.62 43.68 -33.55
C ASN A 200 -3.49 44.26 -34.43
N ASN A 201 -2.22 44.04 -34.08
CA ASN A 201 -1.11 44.50 -34.93
C ASN A 201 -1.17 43.83 -36.30
N ASN A 202 -1.10 44.66 -37.35
CA ASN A 202 -1.04 44.21 -38.75
C ASN A 202 0.36 43.67 -39.14
N ASN A 203 1.35 43.76 -38.24
CA ASN A 203 2.70 43.25 -38.48
C ASN A 203 2.78 41.76 -38.10
N GLU A 204 2.88 40.88 -39.09
CA GLU A 204 2.94 39.43 -38.90
C GLU A 204 4.15 38.97 -38.06
N ILE A 205 5.28 39.69 -38.14
CA ILE A 205 6.51 39.35 -37.40
C ILE A 205 6.29 39.56 -35.91
N GLU A 206 5.80 40.74 -35.51
CA GLU A 206 5.50 41.06 -34.12
C GLU A 206 4.43 40.14 -33.54
N LYS A 207 3.42 39.79 -34.33
CA LYS A 207 2.38 38.83 -33.93
C LYS A 207 2.99 37.45 -33.64
N THR A 208 3.88 36.99 -34.52
CA THR A 208 4.57 35.70 -34.37
C THR A 208 5.48 35.68 -33.14
N ASP A 209 6.22 36.76 -32.91
CA ASP A 209 7.11 36.89 -31.76
C ASP A 209 6.33 36.91 -30.44
N ALA A 210 5.15 37.55 -30.41
CA ALA A 210 4.26 37.50 -29.25
C ALA A 210 3.77 36.07 -28.93
N PHE A 211 3.48 35.24 -29.95
CA PHE A 211 3.13 33.84 -29.74
C PHE A 211 4.33 33.01 -29.26
N LYS A 212 5.53 33.25 -29.79
CA LYS A 212 6.76 32.58 -29.31
C LYS A 212 7.05 32.92 -27.85
N GLU A 213 6.91 34.18 -27.46
CA GLU A 213 7.07 34.61 -26.06
C GLU A 213 6.03 33.93 -25.16
N TYR A 214 4.78 33.85 -25.61
CA TYR A 214 3.73 33.13 -24.88
C TYR A 214 4.07 31.64 -24.68
N ILE A 215 4.51 30.96 -25.74
CA ILE A 215 4.93 29.54 -25.69
C ILE A 215 6.02 29.38 -24.63
N LEU A 216 7.07 30.21 -24.65
CA LEU A 216 8.16 30.14 -23.67
C LEU A 216 7.66 30.28 -22.22
N LYS A 217 6.76 31.25 -21.95
CA LYS A 217 6.15 31.42 -20.62
C LYS A 217 5.27 30.23 -20.23
N SER A 218 4.50 29.70 -21.18
CA SER A 218 3.65 28.53 -20.96
C SER A 218 4.47 27.28 -20.63
N ARG A 219 5.54 26.99 -21.39
CA ARG A 219 6.48 25.90 -21.11
C ARG A 219 7.16 26.06 -19.76
N LYS A 220 7.47 27.30 -19.35
CA LYS A 220 8.03 27.55 -18.02
C LYS A 220 7.02 27.21 -16.92
N TYR A 221 5.76 27.59 -17.06
CA TYR A 221 4.70 27.18 -16.13
C TYR A 221 4.50 25.65 -16.09
N GLN A 222 4.41 25.01 -17.25
CA GLN A 222 4.24 23.55 -17.37
C GLN A 222 5.39 22.80 -16.69
N SER A 223 6.64 23.20 -16.96
CA SER A 223 7.83 22.58 -16.36
C SER A 223 7.94 22.79 -14.86
N VAL A 224 7.67 23.99 -14.34
CA VAL A 224 7.66 24.25 -12.89
C VAL A 224 6.54 23.47 -12.20
N SER A 225 5.37 23.38 -12.83
CA SER A 225 4.25 22.59 -12.33
C SER A 225 4.58 21.10 -12.25
N LEU A 226 5.23 20.55 -13.28
CA LEU A 226 5.70 19.16 -13.33
C LEU A 226 6.75 18.89 -12.26
N GLU A 227 7.72 19.79 -12.09
CA GLU A 227 8.79 19.65 -11.11
C GLU A 227 8.26 19.64 -9.69
N GLU A 228 7.27 20.47 -9.37
CA GLU A 228 6.58 20.43 -8.07
C GLU A 228 5.89 19.07 -7.84
N CYS A 229 5.25 18.52 -8.87
CA CYS A 229 4.61 17.20 -8.76
C CYS A 229 5.65 16.08 -8.56
N LYS A 230 6.76 16.09 -9.31
CA LYS A 230 7.88 15.15 -9.12
C LYS A 230 8.44 15.26 -7.71
N ASN A 231 8.64 16.49 -7.24
CA ASN A 231 9.11 16.76 -5.88
C ASN A 231 8.12 16.29 -4.83
N LEU A 232 6.82 16.21 -5.06
CA LEU A 232 5.88 15.67 -4.07
C LEU A 232 5.79 14.15 -4.09
N TRP A 233 5.87 13.53 -5.27
CA TRP A 233 5.59 12.10 -5.44
C TRP A 233 6.83 11.21 -5.49
N ALA A 234 8.00 11.75 -5.86
CA ALA A 234 9.26 11.01 -5.95
C ALA A 234 10.26 11.44 -4.86
N ARG A 235 9.84 11.42 -3.58
CA ARG A 235 10.75 11.63 -2.43
C ARG A 235 11.11 10.31 -1.77
N PHE A 236 12.39 9.96 -1.80
CA PHE A 236 12.94 8.90 -0.96
C PHE A 236 13.71 9.54 0.21
N ASP A 237 13.10 9.54 1.40
CA ASP A 237 13.83 9.86 2.63
C ASP A 237 14.57 8.60 3.11
N LEU A 238 15.77 8.39 2.57
CA LEU A 238 16.60 7.22 2.87
C LEU A 238 16.92 7.10 4.37
N LEU A 239 17.00 8.21 5.10
CA LEU A 239 17.28 8.21 6.53
C LEU A 239 16.07 7.67 7.31
N SER A 240 14.87 8.21 7.05
CA SER A 240 13.64 7.73 7.67
C SER A 240 13.36 6.26 7.33
N ILE A 241 13.57 5.86 6.07
CA ILE A 241 13.42 4.45 5.64
C ILE A 241 14.39 3.56 6.43
N SER A 242 15.66 3.95 6.52
CA SER A 242 16.68 3.17 7.26
C SER A 242 16.34 3.03 8.74
N ILE A 243 15.90 4.11 9.38
CA ILE A 243 15.49 4.11 10.79
C ILE A 243 14.27 3.21 11.00
N GLY A 244 13.27 3.28 10.11
CA GLY A 244 12.10 2.41 10.15
C GLY A 244 12.46 0.92 10.02
N ILE A 245 13.36 0.58 9.11
CA ILE A 245 13.87 -0.80 8.93
C ILE A 245 14.58 -1.27 10.21
N ILE A 246 15.46 -0.45 10.78
CA ILE A 246 16.19 -0.78 12.02
C ILE A 246 15.21 -1.00 13.18
N ILE A 247 14.24 -0.09 13.38
CA ILE A 247 13.25 -0.21 14.45
C ILE A 247 12.41 -1.49 14.27
N THR A 248 11.99 -1.79 13.04
CA THR A 248 11.21 -3.00 12.74
C THR A 248 12.02 -4.27 13.02
N PHE A 249 13.30 -4.29 12.64
CA PHE A 249 14.19 -5.41 12.93
C PHE A 249 14.40 -5.59 14.44
N VAL A 250 14.63 -4.51 15.18
CA VAL A 250 14.76 -4.55 16.65
C VAL A 250 13.46 -5.02 17.30
N ALA A 251 12.30 -4.56 16.83
CA ALA A 251 11.00 -5.01 17.33
C ALA A 251 10.80 -6.51 17.12
N LEU A 252 11.20 -7.05 15.95
CA LEU A 252 11.17 -8.49 15.69
C LEU A 252 12.09 -9.26 16.65
N LEU A 253 13.31 -8.76 16.89
CA LEU A 253 14.23 -9.38 17.86
C LEU A 253 13.65 -9.38 19.28
N LEU A 254 13.07 -8.27 19.73
CA LEU A 254 12.41 -8.17 21.03
C LEU A 254 11.23 -9.15 21.14
N LEU A 255 10.45 -9.30 20.08
CA LEU A 255 9.35 -10.26 20.03
C LEU A 255 9.85 -11.71 20.16
N ILE A 256 10.96 -12.06 19.50
CA ILE A 256 11.58 -13.39 19.60
C ILE A 256 12.12 -13.62 21.02
N ILE A 257 12.82 -12.64 21.60
CA ILE A 257 13.32 -12.70 22.98
C ILE A 257 12.16 -12.96 23.95
N TYR A 258 11.10 -12.14 23.84
CA TYR A 258 9.92 -12.21 24.69
C TYR A 258 9.19 -13.55 24.56
N SER A 259 8.96 -14.03 23.33
CA SER A 259 8.08 -15.17 23.07
C SER A 259 8.76 -16.54 23.12
N LYS A 260 10.08 -16.61 22.89
CA LYS A 260 10.80 -17.89 22.73
C LYS A 260 12.04 -18.03 23.60
N LEU A 261 12.76 -16.95 23.91
CA LEU A 261 14.04 -17.08 24.64
C LEU A 261 13.87 -17.01 26.16
N ILE A 262 12.84 -16.32 26.65
CA ILE A 262 12.56 -16.20 28.07
C ILE A 262 11.47 -17.22 28.47
N PRO A 263 11.68 -18.00 29.55
CA PRO A 263 10.65 -18.90 30.07
C PRO A 263 9.36 -18.15 30.44
N SER A 264 8.20 -18.69 30.08
CA SER A 264 6.89 -18.05 30.25
C SER A 264 6.59 -17.59 31.68
N VAL A 265 7.03 -18.35 32.68
CA VAL A 265 6.89 -17.98 34.11
C VAL A 265 7.67 -16.70 34.44
N VAL A 266 8.87 -16.54 33.87
CA VAL A 266 9.69 -15.34 34.06
C VAL A 266 9.10 -14.16 33.29
N VAL A 267 8.55 -14.39 32.09
CA VAL A 267 7.83 -13.36 31.33
C VAL A 267 6.68 -12.76 32.14
N ALA A 268 5.88 -13.60 32.81
CA ALA A 268 4.80 -13.14 33.68
C ALA A 268 5.29 -12.21 34.82
N GLN A 269 6.49 -12.47 35.36
CA GLN A 269 7.12 -11.62 36.37
C GLN A 269 7.69 -10.32 35.79
N LEU A 270 8.17 -10.35 34.53
CA LEU A 270 8.77 -9.20 33.85
C LEU A 270 7.72 -8.26 33.25
N ASN A 271 6.51 -8.74 32.93
CA ASN A 271 5.45 -7.93 32.31
C ASN A 271 5.16 -6.60 33.04
N PRO A 272 4.98 -6.57 34.38
CA PRO A 272 4.81 -5.31 35.11
C PRO A 272 6.04 -4.41 35.02
N GLN A 273 7.24 -5.00 35.00
CA GLN A 273 8.50 -4.27 34.88
C GLN A 273 8.59 -3.60 33.51
N PHE A 274 8.34 -4.34 32.41
CA PHE A 274 8.30 -3.79 31.05
C PHE A 274 7.39 -2.58 30.93
N LEU A 275 6.17 -2.65 31.48
CA LEU A 275 5.27 -1.51 31.47
C LEU A 275 5.84 -0.32 32.22
N SER A 276 6.30 -0.54 33.46
CA SER A 276 6.83 0.54 34.31
C SER A 276 8.09 1.19 33.74
N SER A 277 9.03 0.40 33.20
CA SER A 277 10.26 0.88 32.57
C SER A 277 9.97 1.60 31.26
N THR A 278 9.06 1.08 30.42
CA THR A 278 8.65 1.76 29.18
C THR A 278 8.00 3.10 29.49
N VAL A 279 7.07 3.18 30.45
CA VAL A 279 6.43 4.44 30.84
C VAL A 279 7.46 5.44 31.37
N ALA A 280 8.37 5.01 32.24
CA ALA A 280 9.43 5.88 32.76
C ALA A 280 10.34 6.41 31.63
N LEU A 281 10.77 5.54 30.72
CA LEU A 281 11.64 5.90 29.62
C LEU A 281 10.94 6.77 28.56
N LEU A 282 9.62 6.63 28.38
CA LEU A 282 8.85 7.52 27.51
C LEU A 282 8.95 8.98 27.96
N PHE A 283 8.83 9.23 29.26
CA PHE A 283 9.03 10.58 29.81
C PHE A 283 10.47 11.04 29.66
N VAL A 284 11.45 10.19 29.97
CA VAL A 284 12.89 10.55 29.89
C VAL A 284 13.29 10.88 28.45
N TYR A 285 13.08 9.96 27.50
CA TYR A 285 13.42 10.21 26.10
C TYR A 285 12.56 11.30 25.47
N GLY A 286 11.28 11.38 25.83
CA GLY A 286 10.40 12.45 25.37
C GLY A 286 10.94 13.83 25.75
N ILE A 287 11.38 14.02 26.99
CA ILE A 287 11.99 15.29 27.45
C ILE A 287 13.33 15.54 26.75
N ILE A 288 14.19 14.52 26.64
CA ILE A 288 15.50 14.67 26.00
C ILE A 288 15.34 15.09 24.53
N PHE A 289 14.52 14.40 23.76
CA PHE A 289 14.30 14.70 22.34
C PHE A 289 13.54 16.00 22.15
N ALA A 290 12.54 16.31 22.98
CA ALA A 290 11.86 17.60 22.94
C ALA A 290 12.86 18.74 23.21
N SER A 291 13.75 18.59 24.19
CA SER A 291 14.77 19.59 24.51
C SER A 291 15.78 19.72 23.37
N PHE A 292 16.26 18.60 22.82
CA PHE A 292 17.17 18.57 21.68
C PHE A 292 16.58 19.28 20.45
N CYS A 293 15.34 18.94 20.08
CA CYS A 293 14.67 19.54 18.91
C CYS A 293 14.39 21.04 19.11
N ASN A 294 14.02 21.48 20.32
CA ASN A 294 13.70 22.88 20.58
C ASN A 294 14.95 23.77 20.75
N VAL A 295 16.04 23.23 21.32
CA VAL A 295 17.27 23.97 21.61
C VAL A 295 18.21 23.98 20.40
N ILE A 296 18.49 22.81 19.83
CA ILE A 296 19.49 22.68 18.76
C ILE A 296 18.87 22.93 17.38
N LYS A 297 17.56 22.71 17.24
CA LYS A 297 16.81 22.89 15.98
C LYS A 297 17.52 22.28 14.76
N PRO A 298 17.93 21.00 14.84
CA PRO A 298 18.56 20.31 13.72
C PRO A 298 17.68 20.34 12.47
N GLU A 299 18.28 20.63 11.32
CA GLU A 299 17.62 20.50 10.02
C GLU A 299 17.19 19.04 9.79
N GLY A 300 15.96 18.84 9.30
CA GLY A 300 15.42 17.51 8.99
C GLY A 300 14.81 16.73 10.17
N LEU A 301 14.85 17.25 11.40
CA LEU A 301 14.26 16.59 12.57
C LEU A 301 13.22 17.48 13.27
N PRO A 302 11.99 17.58 12.73
CA PRO A 302 10.92 18.34 13.37
C PRO A 302 10.54 17.69 14.70
N LEU A 303 10.00 18.48 15.64
CA LEU A 303 9.63 18.02 16.99
C LEU A 303 8.74 16.77 16.96
N THR A 304 7.78 16.71 16.04
CA THR A 304 6.87 15.56 15.88
C THR A 304 7.66 14.29 15.57
N TRP A 305 8.58 14.34 14.62
CA TRP A 305 9.41 13.19 14.26
C TRP A 305 10.38 12.83 15.39
N GLY A 306 11.00 13.83 16.02
CA GLY A 306 11.86 13.61 17.20
C GLY A 306 11.14 12.89 18.34
N LEU A 307 9.88 13.25 18.62
CA LEU A 307 9.05 12.59 19.63
C LEU A 307 8.62 11.17 19.22
N LEU A 308 8.37 10.93 17.94
CA LEU A 308 8.09 9.57 17.43
C LEU A 308 9.31 8.67 17.59
N LEU A 309 10.50 9.16 17.24
CA LEU A 309 11.75 8.42 17.44
C LEU A 309 12.03 8.18 18.92
N ALA A 310 11.82 9.19 19.78
CA ALA A 310 11.93 9.05 21.23
C ALA A 310 11.00 7.96 21.78
N THR A 311 9.77 7.90 21.28
CA THR A 311 8.79 6.88 21.65
C THR A 311 9.26 5.48 21.28
N ALA A 312 9.76 5.30 20.04
CA ALA A 312 10.29 4.01 19.60
C ALA A 312 11.49 3.55 20.44
N ILE A 313 12.46 4.45 20.69
CA ILE A 313 13.65 4.16 21.50
C ILE A 313 13.27 3.86 22.97
N ALA A 314 12.28 4.57 23.52
CA ALA A 314 11.79 4.34 24.87
C ALA A 314 11.12 2.97 25.02
N ILE A 315 10.31 2.54 24.04
CA ILE A 315 9.69 1.22 24.06
C ILE A 315 10.76 0.13 23.98
N VAL A 316 11.71 0.26 23.04
CA VAL A 316 12.81 -0.70 22.87
C VAL A 316 13.61 -0.85 24.17
N ASN A 317 14.08 0.25 24.74
CA ASN A 317 14.87 0.22 25.97
C ASN A 317 14.04 -0.17 27.20
N GLY A 318 12.75 0.17 27.21
CA GLY A 318 11.83 -0.22 28.28
C GLY A 318 11.64 -1.73 28.37
N ILE A 319 11.59 -2.42 27.23
CA ILE A 319 11.55 -3.89 27.20
C ILE A 319 12.94 -4.46 27.46
N LEU A 320 13.99 -3.90 26.85
CA LEU A 320 15.34 -4.45 26.92
C LEU A 320 15.96 -4.33 28.32
N ALA A 321 15.71 -3.23 29.05
CA ALA A 321 16.34 -3.00 30.36
C ALA A 321 15.99 -4.09 31.41
N PRO A 322 14.72 -4.48 31.63
CA PRO A 322 14.40 -5.59 32.53
C PRO A 322 14.93 -6.95 32.05
N VAL A 323 15.00 -7.18 30.73
CA VAL A 323 15.62 -8.39 30.17
C VAL A 323 17.10 -8.44 30.51
N MET A 324 17.84 -7.36 30.22
CA MET A 324 19.29 -7.28 30.42
C MET A 324 19.70 -7.25 31.88
N ASN A 325 18.81 -6.82 32.78
CA ASN A 325 19.02 -6.93 34.22
C ASN A 325 19.02 -8.39 34.71
N ARG A 326 18.31 -9.29 34.01
CA ARG A 326 18.13 -10.69 34.42
C ARG A 326 18.96 -11.68 33.62
N PHE A 327 19.23 -11.37 32.35
CA PHE A 327 19.89 -12.27 31.41
C PHE A 327 21.06 -11.58 30.73
N SER A 328 22.17 -12.31 30.60
CA SER A 328 23.33 -11.86 29.83
C SER A 328 23.12 -12.15 28.33
N VAL A 329 23.77 -11.37 27.46
CA VAL A 329 23.72 -11.61 26.00
C VAL A 329 24.16 -13.04 25.64
N PRO A 330 25.25 -13.60 26.20
CA PRO A 330 25.63 -14.98 25.91
C PRO A 330 24.55 -16.00 26.29
N TRP A 331 23.83 -15.78 27.39
CA TRP A 331 22.73 -16.64 27.80
C TRP A 331 21.58 -16.59 26.78
N LEU A 332 21.19 -15.40 26.31
CA LEU A 332 20.16 -15.24 25.28
C LEU A 332 20.55 -15.95 23.98
N ILE A 333 21.82 -15.86 23.57
CA ILE A 333 22.32 -16.55 22.38
C ILE A 333 22.24 -18.08 22.55
N ALA A 334 22.62 -18.61 23.72
CA ALA A 334 22.50 -20.05 24.00
C ALA A 334 21.04 -20.52 23.92
N GLN A 335 20.09 -19.72 24.41
CA GLN A 335 18.65 -20.05 24.32
C GLN A 335 18.11 -20.05 22.88
N VAL A 336 18.75 -19.36 21.92
CA VAL A 336 18.33 -19.46 20.51
C VAL A 336 18.50 -20.90 20.02
N GLN A 337 19.63 -21.54 20.33
CA GLN A 337 19.88 -22.93 19.95
C GLN A 337 18.94 -23.90 20.68
N GLU A 338 18.63 -23.63 21.95
CA GLU A 338 17.80 -24.55 22.72
C GLU A 338 16.30 -24.41 22.43
N ASN A 339 15.78 -23.20 22.18
CA ASN A 339 14.34 -22.93 22.14
C ASN A 339 13.80 -22.58 20.74
N LEU A 340 14.62 -21.98 19.88
CA LEU A 340 14.19 -21.68 18.50
C LEU A 340 14.36 -22.90 17.59
N ILE A 341 15.41 -23.70 17.81
CA ILE A 341 15.81 -24.88 17.03
C ILE A 341 15.25 -26.17 17.68
N GLN A 342 13.95 -26.22 17.98
CA GLN A 342 13.37 -27.39 18.68
C GLN A 342 12.65 -28.36 17.76
N ASN A 343 11.70 -27.88 16.94
CA ASN A 343 10.71 -28.74 16.29
C ASN A 343 10.55 -28.41 14.81
N GLY A 344 10.31 -29.43 13.99
CA GLY A 344 9.97 -29.29 12.56
C GLY A 344 8.83 -28.31 12.28
N TRP A 345 7.88 -28.17 13.21
CA TRP A 345 6.78 -27.21 13.14
C TRP A 345 7.21 -25.75 13.24
N THR A 346 8.22 -25.45 14.06
CA THR A 346 8.79 -24.11 14.16
C THR A 346 9.45 -23.73 12.83
N TYR A 347 10.22 -24.64 12.24
CA TYR A 347 10.81 -24.43 10.91
C TYR A 347 9.75 -24.24 9.84
N PHE A 348 8.70 -25.06 9.84
CA PHE A 348 7.62 -24.94 8.87
C PHE A 348 6.90 -23.58 8.97
N ALA A 349 6.62 -23.11 10.18
CA ALA A 349 6.04 -21.78 10.39
C ALA A 349 6.99 -20.65 9.94
N LEU A 350 8.28 -20.73 10.28
CA LEU A 350 9.28 -19.76 9.85
C LEU A 350 9.43 -19.72 8.32
N VAL A 351 9.38 -20.88 7.66
CA VAL A 351 9.42 -20.98 6.19
C VAL A 351 8.19 -20.32 5.59
N ILE A 352 6.98 -20.54 6.11
CA ILE A 352 5.78 -19.87 5.61
C ILE A 352 5.87 -18.35 5.78
N ILE A 353 6.35 -17.87 6.93
CA ILE A 353 6.56 -16.45 7.18
C ILE A 353 7.58 -15.88 6.20
N LEU A 354 8.72 -16.55 6.01
CA LEU A 354 9.74 -16.14 5.06
C LEU A 354 9.21 -16.11 3.62
N LEU A 355 8.50 -17.15 3.20
CA LEU A 355 7.87 -17.21 1.88
C LEU A 355 6.88 -16.08 1.69
N HIS A 356 6.08 -15.76 2.71
CA HIS A 356 5.19 -14.61 2.69
C HIS A 356 5.97 -13.29 2.58
N SER A 357 7.07 -13.10 3.31
CA SER A 357 7.91 -11.89 3.16
C SER A 357 8.52 -11.77 1.76
N VAL A 358 8.93 -12.89 1.15
CA VAL A 358 9.53 -12.91 -0.19
C VAL A 358 8.50 -12.59 -1.29
N ILE A 359 7.20 -12.75 -1.07
CA ILE A 359 6.21 -12.39 -2.11
C ILE A 359 6.30 -10.91 -2.50
N PHE A 360 6.68 -10.05 -1.54
CA PHE A 360 6.80 -8.61 -1.76
C PHE A 360 8.02 -8.22 -2.60
N THR A 361 8.86 -9.17 -3.01
CA THR A 361 9.92 -8.93 -3.99
C THR A 361 9.46 -9.10 -5.44
N SER A 362 8.18 -9.45 -5.67
CA SER A 362 7.61 -9.65 -7.00
C SER A 362 6.25 -8.97 -7.17
N ASN A 363 6.13 -8.12 -8.19
CA ASN A 363 4.87 -7.44 -8.54
C ASN A 363 3.71 -8.43 -8.76
N SER A 364 3.96 -9.56 -9.44
CA SER A 364 2.93 -10.56 -9.70
C SER A 364 2.41 -11.19 -8.41
N PHE A 365 3.29 -11.47 -7.43
CA PHE A 365 2.85 -12.04 -6.17
C PHE A 365 2.20 -11.00 -5.24
N ILE A 366 2.61 -9.73 -5.32
CA ILE A 366 1.93 -8.62 -4.61
C ILE A 366 0.48 -8.47 -5.11
N ILE A 367 0.26 -8.49 -6.42
CA ILE A 367 -1.08 -8.36 -7.02
C ILE A 367 -2.01 -9.49 -6.57
N TRP A 368 -1.47 -10.69 -6.33
CA TRP A 368 -2.23 -11.89 -5.95
C TRP A 368 -1.98 -12.35 -4.50
N GLU A 369 -1.57 -11.42 -3.63
CA GLU A 369 -1.26 -11.68 -2.23
C GLU A 369 -2.40 -12.42 -1.52
N ASP A 370 -3.67 -12.04 -1.74
CA ASP A 370 -4.85 -12.64 -1.13
C ASP A 370 -4.92 -14.16 -1.38
N LYS A 371 -4.64 -14.57 -2.63
CA LYS A 371 -4.66 -15.99 -3.03
C LYS A 371 -3.48 -16.75 -2.45
N ILE A 372 -2.31 -16.14 -2.42
CA ILE A 372 -1.08 -16.78 -1.94
C ILE A 372 -1.15 -16.98 -0.42
N VAL A 373 -1.57 -15.98 0.34
CA VAL A 373 -1.77 -16.09 1.79
C VAL A 373 -2.81 -17.16 2.11
N THR A 374 -3.94 -17.16 1.39
CA THR A 374 -4.98 -18.20 1.54
C THR A 374 -4.42 -19.60 1.25
N PHE A 375 -3.60 -19.74 0.21
CA PHE A 375 -2.95 -20.99 -0.14
C PHE A 375 -1.98 -21.47 0.93
N TRP A 376 -1.12 -20.60 1.47
CA TRP A 376 -0.18 -20.96 2.53
C TRP A 376 -0.85 -21.33 3.83
N LEU A 377 -1.85 -20.56 4.26
CA LEU A 377 -2.63 -20.90 5.46
C LEU A 377 -3.40 -22.22 5.27
N SER A 378 -4.04 -22.42 4.12
CA SER A 378 -4.72 -23.70 3.83
C SER A 378 -3.74 -24.87 3.85
N THR A 379 -2.56 -24.71 3.24
CA THR A 379 -1.50 -25.73 3.21
C THR A 379 -1.02 -26.05 4.62
N PHE A 380 -0.82 -25.04 5.47
CA PHE A 380 -0.48 -25.24 6.88
C PHE A 380 -1.54 -26.08 7.59
N GLY A 381 -2.82 -25.73 7.42
CA GLY A 381 -3.94 -26.49 7.97
C GLY A 381 -3.96 -27.95 7.49
N PHE A 382 -3.75 -28.19 6.19
CA PHE A 382 -3.69 -29.54 5.63
C PHE A 382 -2.54 -30.36 6.23
N CYS A 383 -1.35 -29.79 6.34
CA CYS A 383 -0.22 -30.43 7.00
C CYS A 383 -0.55 -30.77 8.47
N ALA A 384 -1.26 -29.88 9.18
CA ALA A 384 -1.68 -30.11 10.56
C ALA A 384 -2.69 -31.26 10.68
N VAL A 385 -3.63 -31.39 9.73
CA VAL A 385 -4.53 -32.56 9.64
C VAL A 385 -3.72 -33.85 9.49
N PHE A 386 -2.79 -33.92 8.54
CA PHE A 386 -1.98 -35.13 8.32
C PHE A 386 -1.14 -35.51 9.54
N LYS A 387 -0.59 -34.53 10.25
CA LYS A 387 0.17 -34.80 11.47
C LYS A 387 -0.72 -35.27 12.62
N SER A 388 -1.95 -34.77 12.71
CA SER A 388 -2.91 -35.19 13.73
C SER A 388 -3.21 -36.69 13.61
N PHE A 389 -3.20 -37.26 12.39
CA PHE A 389 -3.35 -38.70 12.19
C PHE A 389 -2.21 -39.56 12.76
N GLN A 390 -1.02 -38.97 12.98
CA GLN A 390 0.13 -39.67 13.57
C GLN A 390 0.08 -39.71 15.11
N LYS A 391 -0.90 -39.08 15.75
CA LYS A 391 -1.10 -39.18 17.20
C LYS A 391 -1.61 -40.57 17.58
N LYS A 392 -1.06 -41.10 18.68
CA LYS A 392 -1.39 -42.43 19.21
C LYS A 392 -2.74 -42.45 19.93
N ASP A 393 -3.02 -41.39 20.69
CA ASP A 393 -4.30 -41.25 21.39
C ASP A 393 -5.41 -40.81 20.43
N MET A 394 -6.59 -41.40 20.60
CA MET A 394 -7.74 -41.16 19.72
C MET A 394 -8.37 -39.80 19.99
N ALA A 395 -8.41 -39.33 21.24
CA ALA A 395 -8.95 -38.02 21.57
C ALA A 395 -8.08 -36.91 20.99
N ASP A 396 -6.75 -36.98 21.17
CA ASP A 396 -5.79 -36.05 20.57
C ASP A 396 -5.88 -36.01 19.04
N LYS A 397 -6.05 -37.18 18.41
CA LYS A 397 -6.22 -37.28 16.95
C LYS A 397 -7.49 -36.55 16.50
N LEU A 398 -8.62 -36.80 17.16
CA LEU A 398 -9.91 -36.18 16.81
C LEU A 398 -9.88 -34.67 17.00
N ILE A 399 -9.34 -34.19 18.12
CA ILE A 399 -9.20 -32.76 18.42
C ILE A 399 -8.29 -32.08 17.39
N GLY A 400 -7.14 -32.70 17.07
CA GLY A 400 -6.20 -32.16 16.08
C GLY A 400 -6.80 -32.04 14.68
N VAL A 401 -7.50 -33.09 14.22
CA VAL A 401 -8.20 -33.06 12.93
C VAL A 401 -9.31 -32.00 12.94
N TYR A 402 -10.14 -31.97 13.99
CA TYR A 402 -11.23 -31.01 14.13
C TYR A 402 -10.76 -29.56 14.02
N HIS A 403 -9.77 -29.16 14.83
CA HIS A 403 -9.26 -27.79 14.80
C HIS A 403 -8.57 -27.44 13.48
N SER A 404 -7.81 -28.37 12.90
CA SER A 404 -7.12 -28.13 11.63
C SER A 404 -8.12 -27.99 10.48
N SER A 405 -9.19 -28.80 10.46
CA SER A 405 -10.28 -28.67 9.47
C SER A 405 -11.05 -27.36 9.63
N ILE A 406 -11.39 -26.97 10.85
CA ILE A 406 -12.03 -25.67 11.12
C ILE A 406 -11.13 -24.53 10.66
N PHE A 407 -9.83 -24.58 10.94
CA PHE A 407 -8.90 -23.58 10.49
C PHE A 407 -8.93 -23.41 8.95
N ILE A 408 -8.87 -24.51 8.20
CA ILE A 408 -8.96 -24.47 6.73
C ILE A 408 -10.31 -23.87 6.28
N ILE A 409 -11.43 -24.31 6.87
CA ILE A 409 -12.77 -23.83 6.51
C ILE A 409 -12.88 -22.33 6.78
N LEU A 410 -12.47 -21.87 7.96
CA LEU A 410 -12.52 -20.46 8.33
C LEU A 410 -11.59 -19.61 7.46
N THR A 411 -10.39 -20.08 7.14
CA THR A 411 -9.50 -19.42 6.17
C THR A 411 -10.16 -19.30 4.80
N ARG A 412 -10.85 -20.34 4.33
CA ARG A 412 -11.57 -20.32 3.05
C ARG A 412 -12.77 -19.36 3.08
N LEU A 413 -13.57 -19.38 4.14
CA LEU A 413 -14.67 -18.45 4.33
C LEU A 413 -14.18 -16.99 4.41
N ALA A 414 -13.07 -16.73 5.10
CA ALA A 414 -12.48 -15.40 5.13
C ALA A 414 -12.05 -14.96 3.71
N SER A 415 -11.47 -15.87 2.92
CA SER A 415 -11.02 -15.57 1.55
C SER A 415 -12.14 -15.31 0.54
N THR A 416 -13.41 -15.60 0.89
CA THR A 416 -14.54 -15.24 0.01
C THR A 416 -14.85 -13.76 0.05
N ILE A 417 -14.44 -13.05 1.10
CA ILE A 417 -14.57 -11.59 1.18
C ILE A 417 -13.41 -10.98 0.39
N ARG A 418 -13.72 -10.31 -0.72
CA ARG A 418 -12.72 -9.81 -1.66
C ARG A 418 -12.93 -8.34 -1.96
N TYR A 419 -11.85 -7.58 -1.80
CA TYR A 419 -11.68 -6.24 -2.32
C TYR A 419 -10.57 -6.30 -3.37
N CYS A 420 -10.89 -5.94 -4.60
CA CYS A 420 -9.99 -6.04 -5.74
C CYS A 420 -9.05 -4.84 -5.80
N ARG A 421 -7.81 -5.11 -6.23
CA ARG A 421 -6.89 -4.06 -6.67
C ARG A 421 -7.10 -3.76 -8.15
N GLU A 422 -6.79 -2.54 -8.57
CA GLU A 422 -6.97 -2.09 -9.97
C GLU A 422 -6.17 -2.96 -10.95
N GLU A 423 -4.96 -3.38 -10.55
CA GLU A 423 -4.04 -4.19 -11.36
C GLU A 423 -4.55 -5.63 -11.59
N GLN A 424 -5.56 -6.07 -10.83
CA GLN A 424 -6.18 -7.38 -11.04
C GLN A 424 -7.17 -7.37 -12.23
N GLY A 425 -7.59 -6.18 -12.68
CA GLY A 425 -8.49 -5.98 -13.81
C GLY A 425 -9.74 -6.86 -13.74
N GLU A 426 -10.15 -7.41 -14.88
CA GLU A 426 -11.36 -8.24 -15.01
C GLU A 426 -11.28 -9.58 -14.25
N LYS A 427 -10.09 -10.00 -13.79
CA LYS A 427 -9.91 -11.27 -13.07
C LYS A 427 -10.36 -11.18 -11.60
N CYS A 428 -10.83 -10.02 -11.16
CA CYS A 428 -11.33 -9.80 -9.81
C CYS A 428 -12.61 -8.96 -9.83
N GLN A 429 -13.63 -9.44 -9.13
CA GLN A 429 -14.82 -8.66 -8.82
C GLN A 429 -14.93 -8.49 -7.31
N SER A 430 -15.00 -7.25 -6.85
CA SER A 430 -15.15 -6.91 -5.44
C SER A 430 -16.55 -7.30 -4.98
N ASN A 431 -16.65 -8.02 -3.87
CA ASN A 431 -17.93 -8.37 -3.26
C ASN A 431 -18.09 -7.82 -1.84
N PHE A 432 -17.14 -6.97 -1.40
CA PHE A 432 -17.24 -6.22 -0.17
C PHE A 432 -18.17 -5.03 -0.36
N ASN A 433 -19.44 -5.20 0.03
CA ASN A 433 -20.45 -4.13 -0.01
C ASN A 433 -21.23 -4.07 1.32
N PHE A 434 -21.57 -2.86 1.74
CA PHE A 434 -22.36 -2.59 2.92
C PHE A 434 -23.85 -2.71 2.58
N SER A 435 -24.42 -3.88 2.86
CA SER A 435 -25.84 -4.17 2.65
C SER A 435 -26.61 -4.27 3.95
N PHE A 436 -27.93 -4.10 3.92
CA PHE A 436 -28.81 -4.37 5.07
C PHE A 436 -28.56 -5.76 5.68
N TRP A 437 -28.33 -6.79 4.85
CA TRP A 437 -27.99 -8.14 5.31
C TRP A 437 -26.68 -8.20 6.08
N SER A 438 -25.65 -7.46 5.64
CA SER A 438 -24.36 -7.39 6.34
C SER A 438 -24.49 -6.75 7.72
N VAL A 439 -25.29 -5.69 7.85
CA VAL A 439 -25.60 -5.04 9.13
C VAL A 439 -26.41 -5.97 10.04
N GLY A 440 -27.43 -6.63 9.51
CA GLY A 440 -28.20 -7.64 10.25
C GLY A 440 -27.33 -8.77 10.80
N LEU A 441 -26.37 -9.25 9.99
CA LEU A 441 -25.41 -10.28 10.41
C LEU A 441 -24.49 -9.80 11.54
N LEU A 442 -24.13 -8.52 11.60
CA LEU A 442 -23.34 -7.97 12.71
C LEU A 442 -24.09 -8.07 14.04
N TYR A 443 -25.41 -7.80 14.07
CA TYR A 443 -26.22 -7.96 15.27
C TYR A 443 -26.33 -9.43 15.71
N ILE A 444 -26.52 -10.34 14.75
CA ILE A 444 -26.51 -11.79 15.02
C ILE A 444 -25.17 -12.20 15.62
N THR A 445 -24.06 -11.73 15.03
CA THR A 445 -22.70 -12.03 15.49
C THR A 445 -22.41 -11.44 16.87
N ALA A 446 -22.85 -10.20 17.13
CA ALA A 446 -22.73 -9.53 18.43
C ALA A 446 -23.46 -10.28 19.55
N TYR A 447 -24.52 -11.02 19.22
CA TYR A 447 -25.23 -11.88 20.17
C TYR A 447 -24.58 -13.26 20.31
N LEU A 448 -24.33 -13.95 19.19
CA LEU A 448 -23.89 -15.35 19.18
C LEU A 448 -22.42 -15.53 19.58
N LEU A 449 -21.51 -14.69 19.11
CA LEU A 449 -20.08 -14.90 19.33
C LEU A 449 -19.71 -14.84 20.83
N PRO A 450 -20.18 -13.86 21.63
CA PRO A 450 -19.92 -13.87 23.07
C PRO A 450 -20.52 -15.09 23.79
N LEU A 451 -21.64 -15.65 23.31
CA LEU A 451 -22.23 -16.87 23.88
C LEU A 451 -21.35 -18.10 23.61
N ILE A 452 -20.83 -18.21 22.39
CA ILE A 452 -19.91 -19.29 22.00
C ILE A 452 -18.64 -19.21 22.86
N ILE A 453 -18.04 -18.02 22.98
CA ILE A 453 -16.84 -17.80 23.81
C ILE A 453 -17.12 -18.15 25.28
N ASN A 454 -18.26 -17.72 25.83
CA ASN A 454 -18.66 -18.06 27.20
C ASN A 454 -18.72 -19.59 27.41
N TYR A 455 -19.32 -20.32 26.47
CA TYR A 455 -19.40 -21.78 26.56
C TYR A 455 -18.01 -22.45 26.56
N PHE A 456 -17.08 -21.98 25.73
CA PHE A 456 -15.69 -22.46 25.77
C PHE A 456 -15.03 -22.23 27.13
N TYR A 457 -15.20 -21.06 27.72
CA TYR A 457 -14.66 -20.75 29.05
C TYR A 457 -15.28 -21.62 30.16
N LYS A 458 -16.54 -22.01 30.02
CA LYS A 458 -17.19 -22.93 30.97
C LYS A 458 -16.62 -24.35 30.86
N ILE A 459 -16.33 -24.83 29.65
CA ILE A 459 -15.70 -26.14 29.44
C ILE A 459 -14.34 -26.21 30.13
N THR A 460 -13.55 -25.14 30.05
CA THR A 460 -12.21 -25.08 30.67
C THR A 460 -12.24 -24.67 32.14
N SER A 461 -13.42 -24.61 32.78
CA SER A 461 -13.62 -24.11 34.16
C SER A 461 -12.96 -22.74 34.40
N SER A 462 -12.84 -21.94 33.33
CA SER A 462 -12.20 -20.63 33.32
C SER A 462 -13.23 -19.49 33.33
N TYR A 463 -14.51 -19.78 33.56
CA TYR A 463 -15.58 -18.79 33.50
C TYR A 463 -15.87 -18.15 34.88
N GLU A 464 -14.82 -17.81 35.61
CA GLU A 464 -14.94 -17.23 36.96
C GLU A 464 -14.33 -15.83 37.00
N GLY A 465 -14.65 -15.06 38.05
CA GLY A 465 -14.07 -13.73 38.28
C GLY A 465 -14.22 -12.78 37.07
N ALA A 466 -13.08 -12.32 36.54
CA ALA A 466 -13.01 -11.34 35.46
C ALA A 466 -13.65 -11.82 34.15
N ALA A 467 -13.56 -13.11 33.82
CA ALA A 467 -14.12 -13.66 32.57
C ALA A 467 -15.63 -13.43 32.48
N SER A 468 -16.34 -13.57 33.60
CA SER A 468 -17.80 -13.38 33.65
C SER A 468 -18.20 -11.96 33.24
N LEU A 469 -17.50 -10.93 33.73
CA LEU A 469 -17.78 -9.53 33.42
C LEU A 469 -17.41 -9.19 31.97
N TRP A 470 -16.18 -9.49 31.58
CA TRP A 470 -15.62 -9.06 30.29
C TRP A 470 -16.25 -9.78 29.10
N ILE A 471 -16.48 -11.10 29.19
CA ILE A 471 -17.00 -11.89 28.07
C ILE A 471 -18.51 -11.72 27.93
N SER A 472 -19.27 -11.71 29.03
CA SER A 472 -20.74 -11.68 28.94
C SER A 472 -21.33 -10.30 28.76
N LYS A 473 -20.79 -9.29 29.45
CA LYS A 473 -21.34 -7.93 29.44
C LYS A 473 -20.52 -7.04 28.52
N THR A 474 -19.21 -6.92 28.75
CA THR A 474 -18.42 -5.92 28.03
C THR A 474 -18.26 -6.24 26.55
N LEU A 475 -17.76 -7.43 26.21
CA LEU A 475 -17.57 -7.84 24.81
C LEU A 475 -18.87 -7.77 24.02
N ARG A 476 -19.97 -8.29 24.60
CA ARG A 476 -21.30 -8.23 23.99
C ARG A 476 -21.73 -6.78 23.74
N SER A 477 -21.69 -5.91 24.76
CA SER A 477 -22.07 -4.51 24.61
C SER A 477 -21.23 -3.78 23.57
N LEU A 478 -19.91 -4.02 23.52
CA LEU A 478 -19.03 -3.41 22.53
C LEU A 478 -19.33 -3.89 21.11
N MET A 479 -19.60 -5.19 20.91
CA MET A 479 -20.01 -5.71 19.61
C MET A 479 -21.36 -5.15 19.15
N PHE A 480 -22.31 -4.96 20.07
CA PHE A 480 -23.58 -4.28 19.77
C PHE A 480 -23.36 -2.82 19.38
N LEU A 481 -22.47 -2.10 20.07
CA LEU A 481 -22.10 -0.73 19.69
C LEU A 481 -21.46 -0.67 18.30
N ILE A 482 -20.64 -1.66 17.93
CA ILE A 482 -20.10 -1.79 16.57
C ILE A 482 -21.24 -2.00 15.55
N ALA A 483 -22.20 -2.88 15.83
CA ALA A 483 -23.35 -3.09 14.94
C ALA A 483 -24.21 -1.81 14.79
N ILE A 484 -24.42 -1.06 15.88
CA ILE A 484 -25.09 0.24 15.85
C ILE A 484 -24.31 1.23 14.99
N MET A 485 -22.99 1.34 15.19
CA MET A 485 -22.12 2.22 14.41
C MET A 485 -22.25 1.95 12.90
N TRP A 486 -22.22 0.67 12.50
CA TRP A 486 -22.40 0.28 11.09
C TRP A 486 -23.83 0.49 10.58
N THR A 487 -24.84 0.44 11.45
CA THR A 487 -26.21 0.80 11.09
C THR A 487 -26.32 2.29 10.77
N LEU A 488 -25.65 3.15 11.55
CA LEU A 488 -25.60 4.59 11.28
C LEU A 488 -24.89 4.88 9.96
N GLU A 489 -23.81 4.15 9.65
CA GLU A 489 -23.13 4.26 8.35
C GLU A 489 -24.04 3.89 7.18
N TYR A 490 -24.75 2.77 7.31
CA TYR A 490 -25.69 2.31 6.30
C TYR A 490 -26.79 3.35 6.04
N VAL A 491 -27.35 3.92 7.11
CA VAL A 491 -28.36 4.99 7.00
C VAL A 491 -27.79 6.26 6.35
N GLU A 492 -26.54 6.62 6.64
CA GLU A 492 -25.87 7.79 6.06
C GLU A 492 -25.65 7.64 4.54
N GLN A 493 -25.39 6.41 4.06
CA GLN A 493 -25.01 6.14 2.67
C GLN A 493 -26.16 5.63 1.78
N ASP A 494 -27.28 5.19 2.35
CA ASP A 494 -28.39 4.62 1.58
C ASP A 494 -29.17 5.72 0.82
N SER A 495 -29.21 5.59 -0.51
CA SER A 495 -29.85 6.58 -1.38
C SER A 495 -31.36 6.68 -1.16
N PHE A 496 -32.03 5.55 -0.89
CA PHE A 496 -33.46 5.53 -0.66
C PHE A 496 -33.82 6.27 0.64
N ILE A 497 -33.04 6.10 1.71
CA ILE A 497 -33.30 6.81 2.97
C ILE A 497 -33.02 8.31 2.80
N ASN A 498 -31.90 8.67 2.16
CA ASN A 498 -31.52 10.07 1.95
C ASN A 498 -32.48 10.84 1.02
N GLU A 499 -33.15 10.16 0.09
CA GLU A 499 -34.17 10.77 -0.78
C GLU A 499 -35.52 10.94 -0.07
N ASN A 500 -35.88 10.05 0.84
CA ASN A 500 -37.20 10.04 1.50
C ASN A 500 -37.24 10.74 2.87
N TYR A 501 -36.08 10.94 3.51
CA TYR A 501 -35.99 11.49 4.86
C TYR A 501 -34.88 12.53 4.96
N SER A 502 -35.16 13.65 5.64
CA SER A 502 -34.16 14.68 5.94
C SER A 502 -33.26 14.23 7.08
N ILE A 503 -32.12 13.62 6.76
CA ILE A 503 -31.18 13.09 7.75
C ILE A 503 -30.15 14.18 8.16
N PRO A 504 -29.93 14.42 9.46
CA PRO A 504 -28.89 15.34 9.92
C PRO A 504 -27.51 14.67 9.87
N HIS A 505 -26.87 14.68 8.70
CA HIS A 505 -25.58 14.01 8.44
C HIS A 505 -24.48 14.37 9.45
N ASP A 506 -24.33 15.66 9.80
CA ASP A 506 -23.30 16.11 10.76
C ASP A 506 -23.50 15.50 12.16
N SER A 507 -24.76 15.40 12.60
CA SER A 507 -25.10 14.81 13.89
C SER A 507 -24.86 13.31 13.90
N LEU A 508 -25.25 12.60 12.84
CA LEU A 508 -24.98 11.17 12.70
C LEU A 508 -23.49 10.86 12.69
N LYS A 509 -22.71 11.62 11.93
CA LYS A 509 -21.25 11.48 11.88
C LYS A 509 -20.62 11.69 13.26
N SER A 510 -21.06 12.70 14.00
CA SER A 510 -20.59 12.97 15.37
C SER A 510 -20.91 11.81 16.34
N ILE A 511 -22.14 11.28 16.29
CA ILE A 511 -22.56 10.13 17.10
C ILE A 511 -21.72 8.89 16.74
N ARG A 512 -21.55 8.60 15.45
CA ARG A 512 -20.76 7.46 14.95
C ARG A 512 -19.32 7.53 15.45
N ILE A 513 -18.65 8.68 15.30
CA ILE A 513 -17.28 8.89 15.78
C ILE A 513 -17.19 8.75 17.30
N THR A 514 -18.21 9.22 18.03
CA THR A 514 -18.25 9.08 19.50
C THR A 514 -18.36 7.61 19.92
N ILE A 515 -19.23 6.83 19.26
CA ILE A 515 -19.34 5.38 19.49
C ILE A 515 -17.99 4.69 19.19
N ALA A 516 -17.36 5.01 18.05
CA ALA A 516 -16.07 4.44 17.68
C ALA A 516 -14.99 4.74 18.75
N ARG A 517 -14.93 5.96 19.27
CA ARG A 517 -14.01 6.35 20.36
C ARG A 517 -14.29 5.60 21.65
N ILE A 518 -15.55 5.42 22.01
CA ILE A 518 -15.94 4.61 23.19
C ILE A 518 -15.49 3.17 23.01
N VAL A 519 -15.74 2.56 21.85
CA VAL A 519 -15.35 1.18 21.56
C VAL A 519 -13.84 1.01 21.65
N ILE A 520 -13.07 1.89 20.99
CA ILE A 520 -11.60 1.86 21.01
C ILE A 520 -11.06 2.05 22.43
N GLY A 521 -11.57 3.06 23.17
CA GLY A 521 -11.14 3.34 24.54
C GLY A 521 -11.47 2.18 25.48
N ALA A 522 -12.65 1.59 25.35
CA ALA A 522 -13.07 0.45 26.15
C ALA A 522 -12.28 -0.82 25.82
N SER A 523 -12.01 -1.11 24.54
CA SER A 523 -11.32 -2.33 24.12
C SER A 523 -9.81 -2.27 24.37
N LEU A 524 -9.15 -1.15 24.02
CA LEU A 524 -7.69 -1.04 24.10
C LEU A 524 -7.20 -0.63 25.48
N ILE A 525 -7.95 0.23 26.20
CA ILE A 525 -7.49 0.78 27.48
C ILE A 525 -8.19 0.06 28.64
N ALA A 526 -9.51 0.24 28.76
CA ALA A 526 -10.25 -0.27 29.92
C ALA A 526 -10.21 -1.80 30.00
N GLY A 527 -10.35 -2.49 28.86
CA GLY A 527 -10.24 -3.93 28.75
C GLY A 527 -8.88 -4.47 29.17
N THR A 528 -7.80 -3.88 28.64
CA THR A 528 -6.43 -4.29 28.97
C THR A 528 -6.10 -4.09 30.45
N ILE A 529 -6.42 -2.92 31.00
CA ILE A 529 -6.19 -2.62 32.43
C ILE A 529 -7.06 -3.53 33.30
N GLY A 530 -8.35 -3.63 32.98
CA GLY A 530 -9.29 -4.42 33.76
C GLY A 530 -9.06 -5.92 33.69
N TRP A 531 -8.45 -6.42 32.61
CA TRP A 531 -7.97 -7.80 32.54
C TRP A 531 -6.67 -8.00 33.32
N SER A 532 -5.73 -7.05 33.23
CA SER A 532 -4.46 -7.10 33.97
C SER A 532 -4.62 -6.99 35.49
N MET A 533 -5.60 -6.22 35.95
CA MET A 533 -5.88 -6.01 37.38
C MET A 533 -7.03 -6.90 37.89
N GLY A 534 -7.68 -7.63 36.99
CA GLY A 534 -8.83 -8.47 37.31
C GLY A 534 -8.41 -9.74 38.09
N PRO A 535 -9.34 -10.33 38.88
CA PRO A 535 -9.08 -11.61 39.51
C PRO A 535 -8.87 -12.71 38.46
N LEU A 536 -8.11 -13.74 38.83
CA LEU A 536 -7.91 -14.92 38.00
C LEU A 536 -9.26 -15.51 37.59
N CYS A 537 -9.31 -16.04 36.37
CA CYS A 537 -10.53 -16.59 35.79
C CYS A 537 -10.88 -18.00 36.30
N ILE A 538 -10.32 -18.41 37.44
CA ILE A 538 -10.51 -19.74 38.03
C ILE A 538 -11.03 -19.60 39.46
N ARG A 539 -11.83 -20.56 39.89
CA ARG A 539 -12.28 -20.69 41.28
C ARG A 539 -11.38 -21.69 42.00
N LEU A 540 -10.84 -21.28 43.15
CA LEU A 540 -10.02 -22.12 44.02
C LEU A 540 -10.81 -22.43 45.30
N ASP A 541 -11.33 -23.65 45.40
CA ASP A 541 -11.97 -24.13 46.62
C ASP A 541 -10.92 -24.85 47.49
N VAL A 542 -10.47 -24.21 48.57
CA VAL A 542 -9.54 -24.82 49.53
C VAL A 542 -10.32 -25.50 50.65
N THR A 543 -10.48 -26.82 50.56
CA THR A 543 -11.03 -27.62 51.67
C THR A 543 -9.96 -27.81 52.74
N LYS A 544 -10.16 -27.24 53.94
CA LYS A 544 -9.36 -27.62 55.12
C LYS A 544 -9.71 -29.07 55.50
N PRO A 545 -8.73 -29.95 55.75
CA PRO A 545 -9.05 -31.25 56.33
C PRO A 545 -9.62 -31.01 57.73
N GLU A 546 -10.88 -31.40 57.94
CA GLU A 546 -11.46 -31.47 59.28
C GLU A 546 -10.61 -32.43 60.12
N ALA A 547 -10.22 -31.98 61.31
CA ALA A 547 -9.64 -32.84 62.31
C ALA A 547 -10.66 -33.93 62.63
N THR A 548 -10.35 -35.16 62.26
CA THR A 548 -11.13 -36.35 62.63
C THR A 548 -11.14 -36.50 64.15
N GLU A 549 -12.23 -36.06 64.78
CA GLU A 549 -12.71 -36.68 66.01
C GLU A 549 -13.30 -38.05 65.64
N THR A 550 -12.64 -39.09 66.12
CA THR A 550 -13.09 -40.47 66.03
C THR A 550 -14.43 -40.65 66.74
N THR A 551 -15.50 -40.88 65.99
CA THR A 551 -16.60 -41.73 66.46
C THR A 551 -17.02 -42.67 65.33
N ASP A 552 -16.87 -43.96 65.61
CA ASP A 552 -17.35 -45.08 64.80
C ASP A 552 -18.86 -44.97 64.53
N SER A 553 -19.28 -45.10 63.27
CA SER A 553 -20.10 -46.23 62.79
C SER A 553 -20.83 -45.92 61.47
N SER A 554 -20.54 -46.75 60.47
CA SER A 554 -21.39 -47.25 59.38
C SER A 554 -22.43 -46.34 58.70
N SER A 555 -22.20 -46.03 57.42
CA SER A 555 -22.90 -46.69 56.29
C SER A 555 -22.62 -45.92 54.99
N GLY A 556 -22.38 -46.66 53.91
CA GLY A 556 -21.81 -46.12 52.69
C GLY A 556 -22.79 -45.36 51.80
N ASN A 557 -22.25 -44.47 50.97
CA ASN A 557 -22.58 -44.50 49.55
C ASN A 557 -21.50 -43.79 48.72
N THR A 558 -21.22 -44.40 47.59
CA THR A 558 -20.25 -44.03 46.55
C THR A 558 -20.56 -42.68 45.92
N ASN A 559 -19.54 -41.83 45.73
CA ASN A 559 -19.43 -41.01 44.52
C ASN A 559 -17.98 -40.58 44.26
N ASN A 560 -17.49 -40.99 43.09
CA ASN A 560 -16.18 -40.66 42.54
C ASN A 560 -16.07 -39.14 42.27
N SER A 561 -15.09 -38.49 42.89
CA SER A 561 -14.51 -37.26 42.37
C SER A 561 -13.04 -37.53 42.00
N ALA A 562 -12.72 -37.22 40.75
CA ALA A 562 -11.40 -37.42 40.17
C ALA A 562 -10.38 -36.50 40.87
N LYS A 563 -9.37 -37.11 41.50
CA LYS A 563 -8.09 -36.47 41.80
C LYS A 563 -7.25 -36.51 40.53
N ILE A 564 -6.72 -35.36 40.12
CA ILE A 564 -5.63 -35.27 39.13
C ILE A 564 -4.34 -35.00 39.92
N PRO A 565 -3.20 -35.63 39.58
CA PRO A 565 -1.91 -35.48 40.28
C PRO A 565 -1.35 -34.07 40.31
#